data_AF-A0A419H331-F1
#
_entry.id   AF-A0A419H331-F1
#
_cell.length_a   1.000
_cell.length_b   1.000
_cell.length_c   1.000
_cell.angle_alpha   90.00
_cell.angle_beta   90.00
_cell.angle_gamma   90.00
#
_symmetry.space_group_name_H-M   'P 1'
#
loop_
_entity.id
_entity.type
_entity.pdbx_description
1 polymer ?
#
loop_
_entity_poly.entity_id
_entity_poly.type
_entity_poly.pdbx_seq_one_letter_code
_entity_poly.pdbx_strand_id
1 'polypeptide(L)'
;MKNKNFFLILLTISALSVLTSCGSSAVVQNTWRSTEIKIDGNFTDWQNHLKMLPDQKISLGFTNDDKFLYMCLVTEDRMKIMQMTRAGFITWFIPSGGSDNTFGIKYPLPNKNLPREQMQNMGREMFQQQGGLDKIVNMLLEKQTEMQILNSDKYSLSLLPIENQDGIKAKLGYVDGKFVYELQVPLAVHTDYAFQIAAMPGENLQIKFETEQAEATAGRGSGAGMAQGGGGQMGGGGMGGMRQGAGGGNMQRFQMPEPLNYSTEVKLAQQK
;
A
#
# COMPACT_ATOMS: atom_id res chain seq x y z
N MET A 1 28.74 -51.63 -22.41
CA MET A 1 28.37 -51.23 -21.03
C MET A 1 29.06 -49.92 -20.58
N LYS A 2 29.26 -48.91 -21.45
CA LYS A 2 29.96 -47.66 -21.08
C LYS A 2 29.06 -46.42 -20.95
N ASN A 3 27.77 -46.52 -21.31
CA ASN A 3 26.88 -45.34 -21.41
C ASN A 3 25.89 -45.18 -20.24
N LYS A 4 25.75 -46.20 -19.37
CA LYS A 4 24.86 -46.13 -18.20
C LYS A 4 25.42 -45.26 -17.06
N ASN A 5 26.75 -45.23 -16.91
CA ASN A 5 27.40 -44.46 -15.84
C ASN A 5 27.43 -42.96 -16.15
N PHE A 6 27.50 -42.58 -17.43
CA PHE A 6 27.43 -41.18 -17.84
C PHE A 6 26.04 -40.57 -17.62
N PHE A 7 24.99 -41.35 -17.88
CA PHE A 7 23.61 -40.94 -17.63
C PHE A 7 23.30 -40.79 -16.13
N LEU A 8 23.86 -41.67 -15.29
CA LEU A 8 23.73 -41.59 -13.82
C LEU A 8 24.46 -40.38 -13.22
N ILE A 9 25.61 -39.99 -13.78
CA ILE A 9 26.35 -38.79 -13.38
C ILE A 9 25.61 -37.51 -13.80
N LEU A 10 25.01 -37.48 -15.00
CA LEU A 10 24.20 -36.34 -15.45
C LEU A 10 22.93 -36.15 -14.58
N LEU A 11 22.34 -37.25 -14.13
CA LEU A 11 21.11 -37.25 -13.32
C LEU A 11 21.38 -36.85 -11.86
N THR A 12 22.58 -37.11 -11.33
CA THR A 12 23.01 -36.63 -10.00
C THR A 12 23.43 -35.16 -10.00
N ILE A 13 23.98 -34.64 -11.10
CA ILE A 13 24.31 -33.21 -11.22
C ILE A 13 23.04 -32.35 -11.41
N SER A 14 22.02 -32.87 -12.10
CA SER A 14 20.72 -32.18 -12.24
C SER A 14 19.95 -32.11 -10.91
N ALA A 15 20.05 -33.13 -10.06
CA ALA A 15 19.37 -33.18 -8.76
C ALA A 15 19.93 -32.22 -7.70
N LEU A 16 21.12 -31.63 -7.91
CA LEU A 16 21.75 -30.70 -6.97
C LEU A 16 21.42 -29.22 -7.27
N SER A 17 20.64 -28.95 -8.32
CA SER A 17 20.36 -27.58 -8.80
C SER A 17 19.14 -26.94 -8.15
N VAL A 18 18.43 -27.64 -7.25
CA VAL A 18 17.28 -27.09 -6.51
C VAL A 18 17.76 -26.49 -5.19
N LEU A 19 18.76 -25.61 -5.25
CA LEU A 19 18.95 -24.63 -4.20
C LEU A 19 17.98 -23.49 -4.49
N THR A 20 16.82 -23.61 -3.86
CA THR A 20 15.84 -22.55 -3.63
C THR A 20 16.56 -21.21 -3.50
N SER A 21 16.34 -20.32 -4.46
CA SER A 21 16.63 -18.90 -4.30
C SER A 21 15.75 -18.40 -3.15
N CYS A 22 16.29 -18.47 -1.94
CA CYS A 22 15.80 -17.70 -0.82
C CYS A 22 16.05 -16.25 -1.24
N GLY A 23 15.01 -15.58 -1.73
CA GLY A 23 15.10 -14.18 -2.08
C GLY A 23 15.57 -13.44 -0.85
N SER A 24 16.84 -13.05 -0.84
CA SER A 24 17.41 -12.25 0.24
C SER A 24 16.65 -10.93 0.21
N SER A 25 15.65 -10.80 1.07
CA SER A 25 14.97 -9.53 1.27
C SER A 25 16.05 -8.52 1.63
N ALA A 26 16.15 -7.43 0.86
CA ALA A 26 17.11 -6.38 1.13
C ALA A 26 16.92 -5.94 2.59
N VAL A 27 17.95 -6.14 3.41
CA VAL A 27 17.92 -5.78 4.82
C VAL A 27 17.94 -4.26 4.89
N VAL A 28 16.84 -3.67 5.35
CA VAL A 28 16.81 -2.24 5.65
C VAL A 28 17.37 -2.08 7.05
N GLN A 29 18.53 -1.43 7.15
CA GLN A 29 19.16 -1.21 8.46
C GLN A 29 18.34 -0.20 9.26
N ASN A 30 18.21 -0.48 10.55
CA ASN A 30 17.64 0.43 11.52
C ASN A 30 18.74 0.93 12.45
N THR A 31 18.72 2.22 12.75
CA THR A 31 19.72 2.90 13.57
C THR A 31 19.08 3.50 14.82
N TRP A 32 19.87 3.67 15.89
CA TRP A 32 19.41 4.41 17.06
C TRP A 32 19.19 5.88 16.67
N ARG A 33 18.06 6.44 17.08
CA ARG A 33 17.67 7.81 16.77
C ARG A 33 18.64 8.77 17.45
N SER A 34 19.41 9.48 16.63
CA SER A 34 20.40 10.48 17.07
C SER A 34 19.99 11.91 16.74
N THR A 35 18.96 12.08 15.91
CA THR A 35 18.38 13.37 15.52
C THR A 35 16.87 13.32 15.66
N GLU A 36 16.25 14.49 15.81
CA GLU A 36 14.80 14.58 15.78
C GLU A 36 14.27 14.13 14.41
N ILE A 37 13.28 13.23 14.45
CA ILE A 37 12.42 12.85 13.33
C ILE A 37 11.04 13.44 13.60
N LYS A 38 10.51 14.21 12.65
CA LYS A 38 9.20 14.84 12.72
C LYS A 38 8.24 14.07 11.83
N ILE A 39 7.13 13.64 12.40
CA ILE A 39 6.07 12.96 11.64
C ILE A 39 5.17 14.04 11.02
N ASP A 40 5.57 14.57 9.87
CA ASP A 40 4.94 15.71 9.20
C ASP A 40 4.60 15.47 7.71
N GLY A 41 4.94 14.29 7.17
CA GLY A 41 4.75 13.93 5.77
C GLY A 41 5.88 14.41 4.86
N ASN A 42 7.03 14.84 5.41
CA ASN A 42 8.18 15.28 4.63
C ASN A 42 9.41 14.42 4.95
N PHE A 43 9.92 13.73 3.93
CA PHE A 43 11.03 12.78 4.09
C PHE A 43 12.42 13.41 4.30
N THR A 44 12.54 14.74 4.41
CA THR A 44 13.83 15.46 4.39
C THR A 44 14.71 15.16 5.61
N ASP A 45 14.12 14.96 6.78
CA ASP A 45 14.81 14.59 8.02
C ASP A 45 15.36 13.15 8.01
N TRP A 46 14.82 12.28 7.16
CA TRP A 46 15.28 10.91 7.02
C TRP A 46 16.64 10.78 6.35
N GLN A 47 17.00 11.68 5.41
CA GLN A 47 18.31 11.72 4.75
C GLN A 47 18.89 10.33 4.40
N ASN A 48 19.98 9.93 5.05
CA ASN A 48 20.72 8.69 4.83
C ASN A 48 20.04 7.44 5.44
N HIS A 49 18.93 7.59 6.16
CA HIS A 49 18.15 6.47 6.70
C HIS A 49 17.26 5.81 5.65
N LEU A 50 17.00 6.46 4.52
CA LEU A 50 16.19 5.88 3.43
C LEU A 50 17.03 4.93 2.57
N LYS A 51 16.61 3.68 2.52
CA LYS A 51 17.12 2.66 1.60
C LYS A 51 16.13 2.44 0.47
N MET A 52 16.58 2.73 -0.76
CA MET A 52 15.81 2.38 -1.95
C MET A 52 15.75 0.86 -2.13
N LEU A 53 14.55 0.37 -2.43
CA LEU A 53 14.23 -1.00 -2.80
C LEU A 53 13.74 -1.00 -4.26
N PRO A 54 14.63 -1.16 -5.25
CA PRO A 54 14.30 -0.95 -6.66
C PRO A 54 13.16 -1.84 -7.17
N ASP A 55 13.17 -3.12 -6.79
CA ASP A 55 12.14 -4.09 -7.21
C ASP A 55 10.75 -3.72 -6.68
N GLN A 56 10.73 -3.10 -5.50
CA GLN A 56 9.50 -2.63 -4.87
C GLN A 56 9.18 -1.19 -5.26
N LYS A 57 10.08 -0.45 -5.92
CA LYS A 57 9.94 0.97 -6.26
C LYS A 57 9.50 1.84 -5.07
N ILE A 58 10.01 1.51 -3.89
CA ILE A 58 9.83 2.27 -2.66
C ILE A 58 11.19 2.53 -2.04
N SER A 59 11.29 3.56 -1.22
CA SER A 59 12.38 3.72 -0.26
C SER A 59 11.83 3.57 1.14
N LEU A 60 12.55 2.85 2.00
CA LEU A 60 12.18 2.63 3.39
C LEU A 60 13.27 3.14 4.32
N GLY A 61 12.87 3.81 5.40
CA GLY A 61 13.76 4.18 6.49
C GLY A 61 13.17 3.75 7.82
N PHE A 62 14.05 3.33 8.73
CA PHE A 62 13.72 2.96 10.09
C PHE A 62 14.73 3.56 11.06
N THR A 63 14.24 4.09 12.16
CA THR A 63 15.05 4.44 13.33
C THR A 63 14.23 4.19 14.58
N ASN A 64 14.85 3.90 15.71
CA ASN A 64 14.15 3.80 16.98
C ASN A 64 14.92 4.49 18.10
N ASP A 65 14.20 4.91 19.14
CA ASP A 65 14.76 5.28 20.43
C ASP A 65 14.35 4.24 21.49
N ASP A 66 14.42 4.62 22.76
CA ASP A 66 14.02 3.80 23.90
C ASP A 66 12.50 3.59 23.99
N LYS A 67 11.70 4.37 23.25
CA LYS A 67 10.24 4.38 23.39
C LYS A 67 9.49 4.08 22.12
N PHE A 68 10.01 4.48 20.96
CA PHE A 68 9.29 4.44 19.71
C PHE A 68 10.14 3.87 18.58
N LEU A 69 9.47 3.15 17.69
CA LEU A 69 9.92 2.91 16.33
C LEU A 69 9.37 4.02 15.43
N TYR A 70 10.24 4.57 14.59
CA TYR A 70 9.91 5.52 13.53
C TYR A 70 10.13 4.83 12.19
N MET A 71 9.24 5.10 11.25
CA MET A 71 9.34 4.59 9.89
C MET A 71 8.94 5.65 8.86
N CYS A 72 9.61 5.64 7.72
CA CYS A 72 9.19 6.37 6.53
C CYS A 72 9.21 5.48 5.29
N LEU A 73 8.15 5.58 4.50
CA LEU A 73 8.05 5.00 3.17
C LEU A 73 7.88 6.13 2.16
N VAL A 74 8.73 6.13 1.13
CA VAL A 74 8.65 7.08 0.03
C VAL A 74 8.48 6.33 -1.29
N THR A 75 7.58 6.81 -2.15
CA THR A 75 7.47 6.29 -3.52
C THR A 75 7.06 7.39 -4.50
N GLU A 76 7.61 7.32 -5.71
CA GLU A 76 7.20 8.13 -6.88
C GLU A 76 6.45 7.28 -7.92
N ASP A 77 6.24 5.99 -7.65
CA ASP A 77 5.51 5.11 -8.55
C ASP A 77 4.01 5.45 -8.49
N ARG A 78 3.53 6.10 -9.54
CA ARG A 78 2.14 6.58 -9.66
C ARG A 78 1.11 5.47 -9.39
N MET A 79 1.37 4.24 -9.79
CA MET A 79 0.44 3.14 -9.60
C MET A 79 0.36 2.74 -8.13
N LYS A 80 1.50 2.72 -7.41
CA LYS A 80 1.53 2.50 -5.96
C LYS A 80 0.88 3.63 -5.19
N ILE A 81 1.17 4.88 -5.56
CA ILE A 81 0.54 6.05 -4.93
C ILE A 81 -0.99 5.94 -5.02
N MET A 82 -1.52 5.65 -6.21
CA MET A 82 -2.96 5.48 -6.40
C MET A 82 -3.52 4.26 -5.68
N GLN A 83 -2.77 3.16 -5.62
CA GLN A 83 -3.17 1.95 -4.90
C GLN A 83 -3.27 2.23 -3.40
N MET A 84 -2.23 2.79 -2.78
CA MET A 84 -2.18 3.10 -1.35
C MET A 84 -3.27 4.11 -0.98
N THR A 85 -3.40 5.22 -1.72
CA THR A 85 -4.37 6.30 -1.39
C THR A 85 -5.83 5.93 -1.65
N ARG A 86 -6.13 4.94 -2.50
CA ARG A 86 -7.51 4.52 -2.82
C ARG A 86 -7.93 3.24 -2.12
N ALA A 87 -7.09 2.21 -2.16
CA ALA A 87 -7.39 0.91 -1.56
C ALA A 87 -7.02 0.87 -0.07
N GLY A 88 -6.21 1.83 0.38
CA GLY A 88 -5.64 1.85 1.71
C GLY A 88 -4.34 1.07 1.79
N PHE A 89 -3.67 1.24 2.92
CA PHE A 89 -2.35 0.68 3.16
C PHE A 89 -2.24 0.20 4.61
N ILE A 90 -1.66 -0.97 4.82
CA ILE A 90 -1.49 -1.58 6.13
C ILE A 90 0.00 -1.81 6.39
N THR A 91 0.46 -1.33 7.54
CA THR A 91 1.76 -1.68 8.13
C THR A 91 1.52 -2.66 9.26
N TRP A 92 2.05 -3.88 9.13
CA TRP A 92 2.00 -4.92 10.14
C TRP A 92 3.30 -4.97 10.92
N PHE A 93 3.19 -5.11 12.24
CA PHE A 93 4.30 -5.32 13.15
C PHE A 93 4.23 -6.74 13.70
N ILE A 94 5.22 -7.55 13.37
CA ILE A 94 5.25 -8.98 13.68
C ILE A 94 6.49 -9.24 14.56
N PRO A 95 6.34 -9.25 15.89
CA PRO A 95 7.45 -9.51 16.80
C PRO A 95 7.99 -10.94 16.67
N SER A 96 9.24 -11.15 17.11
CA SER A 96 9.87 -12.48 17.11
C SER A 96 9.10 -13.56 17.88
N GLY A 97 8.24 -13.15 18.83
CA GLY A 97 7.37 -14.05 19.58
C GLY A 97 6.20 -14.68 18.80
N GLY A 98 5.98 -14.27 17.53
CA GLY A 98 4.99 -14.87 16.63
C GLY A 98 3.74 -14.01 16.37
N SER A 99 2.76 -14.62 15.71
CA SER A 99 1.56 -13.94 15.20
C SER A 99 0.61 -13.41 16.26
N ASP A 100 0.61 -13.98 17.47
CA ASP A 100 -0.38 -13.68 18.51
C ASP A 100 -0.27 -12.23 19.03
N ASN A 101 0.93 -11.64 18.94
CA ASN A 101 1.18 -10.24 19.27
C ASN A 101 1.33 -9.35 18.04
N THR A 102 0.91 -9.86 16.86
CA THR A 102 0.90 -9.05 15.63
C THR A 102 -0.27 -8.09 15.66
N PHE A 103 0.02 -6.84 15.36
CA PHE A 103 -1.02 -5.86 15.06
C PHE A 103 -0.65 -5.04 13.83
N GLY A 104 -1.67 -4.49 13.19
CA GLY A 104 -1.55 -3.69 11.98
C GLY A 104 -2.09 -2.28 12.20
N ILE A 105 -1.48 -1.33 11.49
CA ILE A 105 -1.99 0.04 11.36
C ILE A 105 -2.37 0.23 9.90
N LYS A 106 -3.66 0.47 9.66
CA LYS A 106 -4.19 0.78 8.34
C LYS A 106 -4.36 2.28 8.18
N TYR A 107 -3.50 2.86 7.35
CA TYR A 107 -3.48 4.27 7.01
C TYR A 107 -2.66 4.50 5.71
N PRO A 108 -3.18 5.22 4.71
CA PRO A 108 -4.54 5.77 4.62
C PRO A 108 -5.63 4.69 4.62
N LEU A 109 -6.85 5.10 4.96
CA LEU A 109 -8.05 4.29 4.84
C LEU A 109 -8.62 4.38 3.42
N PRO A 110 -9.22 3.30 2.89
CA PRO A 110 -9.85 3.33 1.59
C PRO A 110 -11.00 4.35 1.55
N ASN A 111 -11.00 5.16 0.50
CA ASN A 111 -12.01 6.18 0.27
C ASN A 111 -13.29 5.57 -0.32
N LYS A 112 -14.07 4.85 0.51
CA LYS A 112 -15.25 4.09 0.08
C LYS A 112 -16.45 4.95 -0.33
N ASN A 113 -16.51 6.21 0.13
CA ASN A 113 -17.68 7.08 -0.04
C ASN A 113 -17.45 8.27 -0.99
N LEU A 114 -16.50 8.17 -1.93
CA LEU A 114 -16.32 9.24 -2.91
C LEU A 114 -17.57 9.37 -3.79
N PRO A 115 -18.22 10.55 -3.85
CA PRO A 115 -19.35 10.76 -4.75
C PRO A 115 -18.97 10.44 -6.20
N ARG A 116 -19.91 9.88 -6.96
CA ARG A 116 -19.68 9.48 -8.35
C ARG A 116 -19.20 10.65 -9.23
N GLU A 117 -19.70 11.85 -8.97
CA GLU A 117 -19.25 13.08 -9.64
C GLU A 117 -17.78 13.38 -9.36
N GLN A 118 -17.33 13.27 -8.10
CA GLN A 118 -15.91 13.41 -7.74
C GLN A 118 -15.08 12.34 -8.45
N MET A 119 -15.55 11.10 -8.56
CA MET A 119 -14.87 10.06 -9.32
C MET A 119 -14.72 10.38 -10.81
N GLN A 120 -15.78 10.92 -11.43
CA GLN A 120 -15.73 11.34 -12.84
C GLN A 120 -14.79 12.54 -13.04
N ASN A 121 -14.79 13.49 -12.11
CA ASN A 121 -13.89 14.65 -12.15
C ASN A 121 -12.44 14.23 -12.00
N MET A 122 -12.11 13.34 -11.05
CA MET A 122 -10.77 12.76 -10.93
C MET A 122 -10.31 12.10 -12.24
N GLY A 123 -11.18 11.33 -12.88
CA GLY A 123 -10.87 10.72 -14.19
C GLY A 123 -10.50 11.78 -15.23
N ARG A 124 -11.29 12.85 -15.34
CA ARG A 124 -10.99 13.95 -16.28
C ARG A 124 -9.69 14.66 -15.92
N GLU A 125 -9.50 15.04 -14.67
CA GLU A 125 -8.32 15.75 -14.19
C GLU A 125 -7.04 14.96 -14.42
N MET A 126 -7.05 13.64 -14.17
CA MET A 126 -5.90 12.76 -14.36
C MET A 126 -5.42 12.71 -15.81
N PHE A 127 -6.33 12.70 -16.80
CA PHE A 127 -5.99 12.55 -18.22
C PHE A 127 -5.85 13.86 -18.97
N GLN A 128 -6.47 14.95 -18.51
CA GLN A 128 -6.61 16.19 -19.29
C GLN A 128 -5.75 17.34 -18.77
N GLN A 129 -5.23 17.27 -17.53
CA GLN A 129 -4.47 18.38 -16.94
C GLN A 129 -3.05 17.98 -16.58
N GLN A 130 -2.10 18.86 -16.92
CA GLN A 130 -0.75 18.79 -16.38
C GLN A 130 -0.81 18.94 -14.85
N GLY A 131 -0.19 18.04 -14.10
CA GLY A 131 -0.28 17.98 -12.64
C GLY A 131 -1.63 17.45 -12.10
N GLY A 132 -2.46 16.82 -12.94
CA GLY A 132 -3.74 16.25 -12.52
C GLY A 132 -3.61 15.17 -11.44
N LEU A 133 -2.56 14.35 -11.49
CA LEU A 133 -2.28 13.36 -10.45
C LEU A 133 -2.03 14.02 -9.10
N ASP A 134 -1.21 15.05 -9.06
CA ASP A 134 -0.82 15.78 -7.85
C ASP A 134 -2.05 16.34 -7.13
N LYS A 135 -2.97 16.95 -7.89
CA LYS A 135 -4.26 17.44 -7.35
C LYS A 135 -5.10 16.32 -6.74
N ILE A 136 -5.21 15.20 -7.44
CA ILE A 136 -6.00 14.05 -6.99
C ILE A 136 -5.39 13.46 -5.72
N VAL A 137 -4.08 13.26 -5.69
CA VAL A 137 -3.39 12.71 -4.51
C VAL A 137 -3.60 13.64 -3.33
N ASN A 138 -3.31 14.93 -3.45
CA ASN A 138 -3.49 15.89 -2.36
C ASN A 138 -4.94 15.88 -1.82
N MET A 139 -5.94 15.91 -2.71
CA MET A 139 -7.35 15.81 -2.31
C MET A 139 -7.67 14.50 -1.56
N LEU A 140 -7.08 13.38 -1.96
CA LEU A 140 -7.26 12.10 -1.26
C LEU A 140 -6.59 12.10 0.12
N LEU A 141 -5.42 12.74 0.26
CA LEU A 141 -4.69 12.85 1.53
C LEU A 141 -5.40 13.77 2.53
N GLU A 142 -5.94 14.91 2.07
CA GLU A 142 -6.64 15.89 2.92
C GLU A 142 -7.86 15.30 3.65
N LYS A 143 -8.44 14.23 3.12
CA LYS A 143 -9.61 13.55 3.70
C LYS A 143 -9.25 12.53 4.79
N GLN A 144 -7.95 12.27 5.02
CA GLN A 144 -7.49 11.23 5.93
C GLN A 144 -7.35 11.76 7.36
N THR A 145 -8.39 11.59 8.16
CA THR A 145 -8.45 12.09 9.56
C THR A 145 -8.30 11.01 10.62
N GLU A 146 -8.34 9.73 10.22
CA GLU A 146 -8.35 8.58 11.10
C GLU A 146 -7.49 7.45 10.53
N MET A 147 -7.04 6.55 11.41
CA MET A 147 -6.35 5.31 11.11
C MET A 147 -7.03 4.15 11.84
N GLN A 148 -6.90 2.95 11.32
CA GLN A 148 -7.51 1.77 11.91
C GLN A 148 -6.45 0.83 12.48
N ILE A 149 -6.64 0.38 13.71
CA ILE A 149 -5.81 -0.63 14.36
C ILE A 149 -6.43 -2.00 14.13
N LEU A 150 -5.61 -2.93 13.67
CA LEU A 150 -6.01 -4.28 13.26
C LEU A 150 -5.30 -5.34 14.10
N ASN A 151 -5.97 -6.47 14.39
CA ASN A 151 -5.30 -7.68 14.82
C ASN A 151 -4.76 -8.49 13.62
N SER A 152 -4.06 -9.60 13.88
CA SER A 152 -3.52 -10.51 12.87
C SER A 152 -4.54 -11.02 11.84
N ASP A 153 -5.82 -11.11 12.21
CA ASP A 153 -6.92 -11.57 11.35
C ASP A 153 -7.56 -10.43 10.54
N LYS A 154 -6.97 -9.23 10.56
CA LYS A 154 -7.50 -7.99 9.97
C LYS A 154 -8.81 -7.52 10.59
N TYR A 155 -9.14 -7.99 11.80
CA TYR A 155 -10.27 -7.47 12.55
C TYR A 155 -9.91 -6.11 13.14
N SER A 156 -10.85 -5.16 13.03
CA SER A 156 -10.71 -3.80 13.56
C SER A 156 -10.79 -3.81 15.08
N LEU A 157 -9.66 -3.56 15.74
CA LEU A 157 -9.61 -3.37 17.19
C LEU A 157 -10.03 -1.96 17.60
N SER A 158 -9.63 -0.96 16.81
CA SER A 158 -9.94 0.45 17.09
C SER A 158 -9.89 1.31 15.84
N LEU A 159 -10.63 2.42 15.85
CA LEU A 159 -10.51 3.51 14.90
C LEU A 159 -9.96 4.72 15.66
N LEU A 160 -8.74 5.12 15.36
CA LEU A 160 -8.03 6.18 16.07
C LEU A 160 -7.98 7.44 15.21
N PRO A 161 -8.30 8.62 15.77
CA PRO A 161 -7.99 9.88 15.11
C PRO A 161 -6.47 10.02 14.89
N ILE A 162 -6.07 10.71 13.82
CA ILE A 162 -4.65 10.99 13.55
C ILE A 162 -4.00 11.82 14.67
N GLU A 163 -4.81 12.62 15.36
CA GLU A 163 -4.46 13.27 16.62
C GLU A 163 -5.03 12.46 17.79
N ASN A 164 -4.20 11.63 18.40
CA ASN A 164 -4.57 10.75 19.52
C ASN A 164 -3.54 10.83 20.67
N GLN A 165 -3.84 10.15 21.78
CA GLN A 165 -3.00 10.08 22.96
C GLN A 165 -2.29 8.71 23.12
N ASP A 166 -2.44 7.79 22.15
CA ASP A 166 -1.89 6.43 22.18
C ASP A 166 -0.43 6.37 21.70
N GLY A 167 0.23 7.51 21.52
CA GLY A 167 1.63 7.57 21.09
C GLY A 167 1.87 7.16 19.64
N ILE A 168 0.83 6.74 18.91
CA ILE A 168 0.87 6.45 17.49
C ILE A 168 0.64 7.73 16.71
N LYS A 169 1.63 8.13 15.90
CA LYS A 169 1.51 9.27 14.97
C LYS A 169 1.68 8.76 13.56
N ALA A 170 0.80 9.19 12.66
CA ALA A 170 0.92 8.89 11.24
C ALA A 170 0.70 10.16 10.43
N LYS A 171 1.50 10.34 9.37
CA LYS A 171 1.28 11.43 8.40
C LYS A 171 1.52 10.97 6.98
N LEU A 172 0.76 11.59 6.08
CA LEU A 172 0.89 11.45 4.64
C LEU A 172 1.32 12.78 4.06
N GLY A 173 2.23 12.74 3.10
CA GLY A 173 2.63 13.90 2.33
C GLY A 173 2.74 13.58 0.86
N TYR A 174 2.68 14.62 0.04
CA TYR A 174 2.94 14.55 -1.38
C TYR A 174 3.78 15.75 -1.80
N VAL A 175 5.08 15.55 -1.96
CA VAL A 175 6.06 16.62 -2.20
C VAL A 175 6.92 16.23 -3.40
N ASP A 176 7.05 17.12 -4.38
CA ASP A 176 7.84 16.92 -5.60
C ASP A 176 7.56 15.58 -6.32
N GLY A 177 6.27 15.23 -6.43
CA GLY A 177 5.82 14.01 -7.09
C GLY A 177 5.96 12.74 -6.26
N LYS A 178 6.49 12.83 -5.03
CA LYS A 178 6.73 11.70 -4.14
C LYS A 178 5.67 11.64 -3.05
N PHE A 179 5.06 10.48 -2.91
CA PHE A 179 4.24 10.16 -1.75
C PHE A 179 5.13 9.77 -0.59
N VAL A 180 4.81 10.30 0.58
CA VAL A 180 5.50 10.06 1.85
C VAL A 180 4.49 9.52 2.83
N TYR A 181 4.82 8.42 3.49
CA TYR A 181 4.07 7.87 4.61
C TYR A 181 5.02 7.72 5.79
N GLU A 182 4.73 8.43 6.86
CA GLU A 182 5.52 8.41 8.09
C GLU A 182 4.70 7.89 9.25
N LEU A 183 5.41 7.19 10.14
CA LEU A 183 4.78 6.54 11.27
C LEU A 183 5.73 6.56 12.48
N GLN A 184 5.17 6.87 13.64
CA GLN A 184 5.76 6.64 14.95
C GLN A 184 4.85 5.68 15.71
N VAL A 185 5.42 4.64 16.31
CA VAL A 185 4.68 3.61 17.06
C VAL A 185 5.41 3.27 18.36
N PRO A 186 4.70 3.18 19.50
CA PRO A 186 5.31 2.75 20.76
C PRO A 186 5.91 1.34 20.70
N LEU A 187 7.07 1.17 21.32
CA LEU A 187 7.67 -0.12 21.67
C LEU A 187 7.17 -0.56 23.06
N ALA A 188 7.21 -1.86 23.34
CA ALA A 188 6.75 -2.44 24.60
C ALA A 188 7.75 -2.23 25.76
N VAL A 189 8.08 -0.97 26.03
CA VAL A 189 8.98 -0.53 27.10
C VAL A 189 8.20 0.14 28.24
N HIS A 190 6.98 0.63 27.98
CA HIS A 190 6.10 1.29 28.95
C HIS A 190 4.66 0.78 28.85
N THR A 191 3.88 0.91 29.91
CA THR A 191 2.46 0.48 29.96
C THR A 191 1.47 1.60 29.61
N ASP A 192 1.97 2.75 29.15
CA ASP A 192 1.18 3.98 29.02
C ASP A 192 0.35 4.04 27.74
N TYR A 193 0.57 3.10 26.81
CA TYR A 193 -0.09 3.07 25.50
C TYR A 193 -0.93 1.82 25.32
N ALA A 194 -2.16 1.98 24.82
CA ALA A 194 -3.06 0.85 24.56
C ALA A 194 -2.56 -0.06 23.43
N PHE A 195 -1.81 0.51 22.48
CA PHE A 195 -1.27 -0.18 21.31
C PHE A 195 0.24 0.02 21.23
N GLN A 196 0.97 -1.08 21.28
CA GLN A 196 2.43 -1.09 21.26
C GLN A 196 2.95 -2.29 20.48
N ILE A 197 4.11 -2.13 19.87
CA ILE A 197 4.85 -3.24 19.28
C ILE A 197 5.41 -4.06 20.43
N ALA A 198 5.04 -5.34 20.52
CA ALA A 198 5.56 -6.26 21.54
C ALA A 198 7.01 -6.67 21.24
N ALA A 199 7.89 -5.67 21.14
CA ALA A 199 9.32 -5.79 20.96
C ALA A 199 10.06 -4.65 21.70
N MET A 200 11.28 -4.93 22.14
CA MET A 200 12.16 -3.99 22.83
C MET A 200 13.42 -3.67 21.99
N PRO A 201 14.12 -2.55 22.27
CA PRO A 201 15.43 -2.28 21.70
C PRO A 201 16.40 -3.48 21.74
N GLY A 202 16.92 -3.89 20.59
CA GLY A 202 17.81 -5.04 20.41
C GLY A 202 17.15 -6.29 19.84
N GLU A 203 15.82 -6.38 19.90
CA GLU A 203 15.06 -7.51 19.37
C GLU A 203 14.81 -7.40 17.86
N ASN A 204 14.48 -8.53 17.23
CA ASN A 204 14.08 -8.57 15.83
C ASN A 204 12.57 -8.36 15.70
N LEU A 205 12.19 -7.60 14.68
CA LEU A 205 10.84 -7.28 14.31
C LEU A 205 10.69 -7.47 12.79
N GLN A 206 9.69 -8.24 12.36
CA GLN A 206 9.32 -8.23 10.95
C GLN A 206 8.27 -7.14 10.73
N ILE A 207 8.48 -6.34 9.69
CA ILE A 207 7.53 -5.32 9.25
C ILE A 207 7.03 -5.72 7.88
N LYS A 208 5.70 -5.82 7.74
CA LYS A 208 5.05 -6.15 6.47
C LYS A 208 4.18 -5.00 6.00
N PHE A 209 4.30 -4.69 4.72
CA PHE A 209 3.57 -3.66 4.02
C PHE A 209 2.57 -4.31 3.07
N GLU A 210 1.32 -3.90 3.17
CA GLU A 210 0.23 -4.49 2.42
C GLU A 210 -0.73 -3.42 1.91
N THR A 211 -0.98 -3.39 0.60
CA THR A 211 -2.17 -2.70 0.08
C THR A 211 -3.28 -3.72 -0.13
N GLU A 212 -4.51 -3.36 0.21
CA GLU A 212 -5.64 -4.22 -0.12
C GLU A 212 -5.91 -4.21 -1.63
N GLN A 213 -6.47 -5.30 -2.13
CA GLN A 213 -6.97 -5.32 -3.49
C GLN A 213 -8.20 -4.42 -3.52
N ALA A 214 -8.16 -3.34 -4.30
CA ALA A 214 -9.34 -2.50 -4.51
C ALA A 214 -10.45 -3.39 -5.06
N GLU A 215 -11.57 -3.49 -4.32
CA GLU A 215 -12.77 -4.11 -4.87
C GLU A 215 -13.09 -3.36 -6.16
N ALA A 216 -13.05 -4.07 -7.28
CA ALA A 216 -13.61 -3.55 -8.51
C ALA A 216 -15.08 -3.33 -8.20
N THR A 217 -15.47 -2.09 -7.90
CA THR A 217 -16.86 -1.71 -7.86
C THR A 217 -17.34 -1.92 -9.28
N ALA A 218 -17.82 -3.13 -9.56
CA ALA A 218 -18.44 -3.50 -10.80
C ALA A 218 -19.54 -2.47 -10.96
N GLY A 219 -19.34 -1.54 -11.89
CA GLY A 219 -20.38 -0.65 -12.31
C GLY A 219 -21.51 -1.54 -12.76
N ARG A 220 -22.48 -1.80 -11.86
CA ARG A 220 -23.85 -2.04 -12.25
C ARG A 220 -24.22 -0.79 -13.02
N GLY A 221 -23.98 -0.84 -14.32
CA GLY A 221 -24.60 0.07 -15.24
C GLY A 221 -26.08 -0.02 -14.94
N SER A 222 -26.61 1.01 -14.29
CA SER A 222 -28.03 1.27 -14.34
C SER A 222 -28.34 1.60 -15.81
N GLY A 223 -28.48 0.56 -16.62
CA GLY A 223 -29.27 0.59 -17.84
C GLY A 223 -30.71 0.81 -17.40
N ALA A 224 -31.03 2.05 -17.06
CA ALA A 224 -32.39 2.52 -17.03
C ALA A 224 -32.87 2.53 -18.48
N GLY A 225 -33.90 1.72 -18.75
CA GLY A 225 -34.64 1.76 -20.00
C GLY A 225 -34.60 0.44 -20.76
N MET A 226 -35.53 -0.46 -20.43
CA MET A 226 -36.45 -1.09 -21.38
C MET A 226 -37.45 -1.88 -20.54
N ALA A 227 -38.56 -1.23 -20.21
CA ALA A 227 -39.75 -1.89 -19.72
C ALA A 227 -40.23 -2.86 -20.80
N GLN A 228 -40.12 -4.15 -20.53
CA GLN A 228 -40.77 -5.18 -21.31
C GLN A 228 -42.22 -5.27 -20.83
N GLY A 229 -43.13 -4.63 -21.56
CA GLY A 229 -44.55 -4.75 -21.27
C GLY A 229 -45.43 -3.88 -22.15
N GLY A 230 -46.32 -4.54 -22.92
CA GLY A 230 -47.58 -3.95 -23.37
C GLY A 230 -47.55 -3.34 -24.77
N GLY A 231 -48.37 -3.93 -25.66
CA GLY A 231 -48.49 -3.56 -27.07
C GLY A 231 -48.99 -2.14 -27.34
N GLY A 232 -48.83 -1.72 -28.59
CA GLY A 232 -49.31 -0.43 -29.07
C GLY A 232 -48.87 -0.16 -30.49
N GLN A 233 -49.84 -0.23 -31.38
CA GLN A 233 -49.82 0.07 -32.80
C GLN A 233 -49.41 1.53 -33.10
N MET A 234 -48.52 1.75 -34.08
CA MET A 234 -48.34 2.92 -34.97
C MET A 234 -46.97 2.75 -35.67
N GLY A 235 -46.76 2.91 -36.97
CA GLY A 235 -47.48 3.64 -37.99
C GLY A 235 -46.53 4.65 -38.65
N GLY A 236 -45.88 4.25 -39.76
CA GLY A 236 -45.48 5.15 -40.84
C GLY A 236 -44.11 5.86 -40.80
N GLY A 237 -43.50 5.96 -41.99
CA GLY A 237 -42.65 7.09 -42.39
C GLY A 237 -41.15 6.92 -42.18
N GLY A 238 -40.40 6.79 -43.27
CA GLY A 238 -38.96 6.52 -43.23
C GLY A 238 -38.04 7.71 -43.06
N MET A 239 -36.75 7.41 -42.96
CA MET A 239 -35.66 8.18 -43.56
C MET A 239 -34.38 7.35 -43.46
N GLY A 240 -33.75 7.11 -44.60
CA GLY A 240 -32.40 6.55 -44.67
C GLY A 240 -31.35 7.56 -44.18
N GLY A 241 -30.25 7.04 -43.66
CA GLY A 241 -29.10 7.85 -43.27
C GLY A 241 -28.05 7.03 -42.54
N MET A 242 -27.07 6.53 -43.30
CA MET A 242 -25.85 5.93 -42.80
C MET A 242 -25.10 6.84 -41.82
N ARG A 243 -24.63 6.27 -40.70
CA ARG A 243 -23.31 6.53 -40.08
C ARG A 243 -23.04 5.38 -39.10
N GLN A 244 -22.38 4.32 -39.56
CA GLN A 244 -20.94 4.09 -39.36
C GLN A 244 -20.48 4.49 -37.96
N GLY A 245 -20.21 3.45 -37.15
CA GLY A 245 -19.69 3.59 -35.81
C GLY A 245 -18.29 4.17 -35.76
N ALA A 246 -17.94 4.72 -34.61
CA ALA A 246 -16.60 4.89 -34.12
C ALA A 246 -16.71 5.31 -32.64
N GLY A 247 -15.94 4.69 -31.76
CA GLY A 247 -15.78 5.20 -30.39
C GLY A 247 -16.12 4.21 -29.27
N GLY A 248 -16.28 2.92 -29.56
CA GLY A 248 -15.93 1.88 -28.59
C GLY A 248 -14.41 1.84 -28.44
N GLY A 249 -13.82 2.95 -27.99
CA GLY A 249 -12.41 3.07 -27.73
C GLY A 249 -12.05 1.95 -26.77
N ASN A 250 -11.11 1.13 -27.22
CA ASN A 250 -10.42 0.12 -26.46
C ASN A 250 -9.89 0.82 -25.19
N MET A 251 -10.71 0.92 -24.14
CA MET A 251 -10.23 1.20 -22.81
C MET A 251 -9.35 0.00 -22.52
N GLN A 252 -8.06 0.13 -22.84
CA GLN A 252 -7.01 -0.75 -22.33
C GLN A 252 -7.40 -0.98 -20.89
N ARG A 253 -7.79 -2.22 -20.59
CA ARG A 253 -8.07 -2.67 -19.24
C ARG A 253 -6.91 -2.11 -18.43
N PHE A 254 -7.16 -1.08 -17.62
CA PHE A 254 -6.16 -0.58 -16.69
C PHE A 254 -5.89 -1.78 -15.81
N GLN A 255 -4.79 -2.49 -16.10
CA GLN A 255 -4.41 -3.65 -15.34
C GLN A 255 -4.09 -3.07 -13.96
N MET A 256 -4.96 -3.39 -13.00
CA MET A 256 -4.74 -2.99 -11.62
C MET A 256 -3.35 -3.49 -11.25
N PRO A 257 -2.48 -2.62 -10.69
CA PRO A 257 -1.17 -3.05 -10.25
C PRO A 257 -1.35 -4.14 -9.20
N GLU A 258 -0.46 -5.12 -9.22
CA GLU A 258 -0.43 -6.13 -8.16
C GLU A 258 -0.37 -5.43 -6.78
N PRO A 259 -1.16 -5.90 -5.80
CA PRO A 259 -1.06 -5.43 -4.42
C PRO A 259 0.38 -5.39 -3.95
N LEU A 260 0.81 -4.27 -3.35
CA LEU A 260 2.04 -4.27 -2.58
C LEU A 260 1.88 -5.29 -1.45
N ASN A 261 2.80 -6.25 -1.40
CA ASN A 261 2.92 -7.24 -0.34
C ASN A 261 4.40 -7.52 -0.16
N TYR A 262 5.01 -6.80 0.77
CA TYR A 262 6.45 -6.83 1.00
C TYR A 262 6.74 -6.90 2.49
N SER A 263 7.66 -7.77 2.89
CA SER A 263 8.13 -7.89 4.27
C SER A 263 9.62 -7.62 4.35
N THR A 264 10.05 -7.01 5.45
CA THR A 264 11.47 -6.85 5.78
C THR A 264 11.70 -7.14 7.25
N GLU A 265 12.88 -7.67 7.57
CA GLU A 265 13.31 -7.87 8.94
C GLU A 265 14.10 -6.66 9.41
N VAL A 266 13.76 -6.17 10.59
CA VAL A 266 14.38 -5.02 11.22
C VAL A 266 14.89 -5.44 12.60
N LYS A 267 16.18 -5.25 12.84
CA LYS A 267 16.74 -5.35 14.19
C LYS A 267 16.65 -4.00 14.88
N LEU A 268 15.90 -3.93 15.99
CA LEU A 268 15.78 -2.72 16.78
C LEU A 268 17.16 -2.35 17.35
N ALA A 269 17.56 -1.10 17.20
CA ALA A 269 18.83 -0.60 17.68
C ALA A 269 18.77 -0.41 19.19
N GLN A 270 19.93 -0.53 19.85
CA GLN A 270 20.11 -0.25 21.27
C GLN A 270 20.95 1.01 21.43
N GLN A 271 20.71 1.74 22.52
CA GLN A 271 21.61 2.81 22.93
C GLN A 271 22.98 2.18 23.21
N LYS A 272 24.01 2.65 22.51
CA LYS A 272 25.39 2.28 22.79
C LYS A 272 25.91 3.01 24.01
#